data_AF-A0A7Y4KRK7-F1
#
_entry.id   AF-A0A7Y4KRK7-F1
#
_cell.length_a   1.000
_cell.length_b   1.000
_cell.length_c   1.000
_cell.angle_alpha   90.00
_cell.angle_beta   90.00
_cell.angle_gamma   90.00
#
_symmetry.space_group_name_H-M   'P 1'
#
loop_
_entity.id
_entity.type
_entity.pdbx_description
1 polymer ?
#
loop_
_entity_poly.entity_id
_entity_poly.type
_entity_poly.pdbx_seq_one_letter_code
_entity_poly.pdbx_strand_id
1 'polypeptide(L)'
;PTAAPPPPAAPPEPPAPPARPLVAPGIYNGRPPRHVGLLQLKVREDGTATLLHVVSQHLPPVELERREVRLEPGPEGRVCLSPEPEALEPCLTLAPDGGLNVRTREEDAEGLPVLLRREPSP
;
A
#
# COMPACT_ATOMS: atom_id res chain seq x y z
N PRO A 1 11.76 23.64 57.39
CA PRO A 1 11.56 23.59 55.93
C PRO A 1 10.32 22.77 55.58
N THR A 2 9.20 23.44 55.29
CA THR A 2 7.96 22.78 54.85
C THR A 2 8.08 22.48 53.36
N ALA A 3 8.07 21.20 52.99
CA ALA A 3 8.09 20.75 51.61
C ALA A 3 6.78 21.13 50.90
N ALA A 4 6.88 21.71 49.71
CA ALA A 4 5.74 22.06 48.87
C ALA A 4 5.05 20.78 48.33
N PRO A 5 3.72 20.76 48.18
CA PRO A 5 2.99 19.61 47.65
C PRO A 5 3.29 19.40 46.15
N PRO A 6 3.20 18.15 45.65
CA PRO A 6 3.42 17.83 44.24
C PRO A 6 2.32 18.44 43.35
N PRO A 7 2.63 18.78 42.09
CA PRO A 7 1.64 19.30 41.15
C PRO A 7 0.58 18.24 40.82
N PRO A 8 -0.67 18.65 40.54
CA PRO A 8 -1.74 17.73 40.15
C PRO A 8 -1.40 17.02 38.84
N ALA A 9 -1.70 15.72 38.77
CA ALA A 9 -1.52 14.91 37.57
C ALA A 9 -2.34 15.49 36.40
N ALA A 10 -1.69 15.63 35.24
CA ALA A 10 -2.35 16.07 34.02
C ALA A 10 -3.48 15.09 33.64
N PRO A 11 -4.62 15.57 33.10
CA PRO A 11 -5.68 14.70 32.64
C PRO A 11 -5.20 13.80 31.48
N PRO A 12 -5.74 12.58 31.34
CA PRO A 12 -5.38 11.70 30.23
C PRO A 12 -5.81 12.34 28.91
N GLU A 13 -4.88 12.43 27.95
CA GLU A 13 -5.18 12.88 26.59
C GLU A 13 -6.29 12.00 25.96
N PRO A 14 -7.25 12.61 25.23
CA PRO A 14 -8.26 11.85 24.53
C PRO A 14 -7.61 10.91 23.49
N PRO A 15 -8.17 9.70 23.27
CA PRO A 15 -7.65 8.77 22.29
C PRO A 15 -7.61 9.45 20.92
N ALA A 16 -6.44 9.40 20.26
CA ALA A 16 -6.27 9.97 18.94
C ALA A 16 -7.35 9.44 17.99
N PRO A 17 -7.94 10.28 17.12
CA PRO A 17 -8.96 9.84 16.17
C PRO A 17 -8.39 8.70 15.31
N PRO A 18 -9.24 7.75 14.86
CA PRO A 18 -8.79 6.66 14.02
C PRO A 18 -8.07 7.27 12.81
N ALA A 19 -6.80 6.91 12.64
CA ALA A 19 -6.00 7.37 11.52
C ALA A 19 -6.77 7.04 10.24
N ARG A 20 -7.18 8.07 9.49
CA ARG A 20 -7.84 7.86 8.20
C ARG A 20 -6.92 6.97 7.36
N PRO A 21 -7.44 5.91 6.73
CA PRO A 21 -6.61 5.04 5.93
C PRO A 21 -5.99 5.86 4.80
N LEU A 22 -4.67 5.71 4.61
CA LEU A 22 -3.89 6.46 3.61
C LEU A 22 -4.43 6.26 2.19
N VAL A 23 -4.97 5.07 1.95
CA VAL A 23 -5.60 4.65 0.71
C VAL A 23 -6.98 4.13 1.05
N ALA A 24 -7.99 4.47 0.24
CA ALA A 24 -9.33 3.98 0.48
C ALA A 24 -9.37 2.43 0.43
N PRO A 25 -10.05 1.77 1.37
CA PRO A 25 -10.16 0.32 1.36
C PRO A 25 -10.88 -0.17 0.10
N GLY A 26 -10.41 -1.29 -0.47
CA GLY A 26 -10.92 -1.81 -1.73
C GLY A 26 -9.92 -2.69 -2.48
N ILE A 27 -10.37 -3.25 -3.60
CA ILE A 27 -9.52 -4.03 -4.50
C ILE A 27 -9.02 -3.10 -5.59
N TYR A 28 -7.71 -3.01 -5.75
CA TYR A 28 -7.06 -2.24 -6.80
C TYR A 28 -6.44 -3.19 -7.81
N ASN A 29 -6.84 -3.11 -9.07
CA ASN A 29 -6.36 -3.97 -10.13
C ASN A 29 -5.65 -3.15 -11.20
N GLY A 30 -4.53 -3.65 -11.69
CA GLY A 30 -3.80 -3.08 -12.82
C GLY A 30 -3.20 -4.18 -13.68
N ARG A 31 -3.03 -3.86 -14.96
CA ARG A 31 -2.43 -4.76 -15.93
C ARG A 31 -1.05 -4.23 -16.31
N PRO A 32 0.02 -4.99 -16.10
CA PRO A 32 1.33 -4.63 -16.63
C PRO A 32 1.26 -4.51 -18.16
N PRO A 33 1.87 -3.47 -18.76
CA PRO A 33 1.70 -3.15 -20.19
C PRO A 33 2.33 -4.15 -21.16
N ARG A 34 3.33 -4.94 -20.73
CA ARG A 34 4.06 -5.89 -21.60
C ARG A 34 3.84 -7.36 -21.27
N HIS A 35 3.15 -7.65 -20.17
CA HIS A 35 2.90 -9.00 -19.71
C HIS A 35 1.41 -9.29 -19.71
N VAL A 36 1.01 -10.53 -20.02
CA VAL A 36 -0.35 -11.00 -19.74
C VAL A 36 -0.46 -11.25 -18.23
N GLY A 37 -0.34 -10.20 -17.42
CA GLY A 37 -0.27 -10.28 -15.96
C GLY A 37 -1.42 -9.56 -15.28
N LEU A 38 -1.61 -9.85 -14.00
CA LEU A 38 -2.49 -9.14 -13.10
C LEU A 38 -1.67 -8.68 -11.90
N LEU A 39 -1.69 -7.39 -11.64
CA LEU A 39 -1.27 -6.83 -10.38
C LEU A 39 -2.51 -6.43 -9.59
N GLN A 40 -2.68 -7.01 -8.41
CA GLN A 40 -3.80 -6.76 -7.53
C GLN A 40 -3.28 -6.33 -6.15
N LEU A 41 -3.84 -5.25 -5.62
CA LEU A 41 -3.62 -4.79 -4.26
C LEU A 41 -4.96 -4.68 -3.56
N LYS A 42 -5.20 -5.54 -2.57
CA LYS A 42 -6.42 -5.54 -1.77
C LYS A 42 -6.19 -4.79 -0.47
N VAL A 43 -6.66 -3.56 -0.37
CA VAL A 43 -6.53 -2.70 0.81
C VAL A 43 -7.68 -2.94 1.78
N ARG A 44 -7.36 -3.14 3.05
CA ARG A 44 -8.31 -3.36 4.15
C ARG A 44 -8.54 -2.07 4.94
N GLU A 45 -9.59 -2.05 5.76
CA GLU A 45 -9.94 -0.88 6.57
C GLU A 45 -8.92 -0.59 7.67
N ASP A 46 -8.18 -1.61 8.12
CA ASP A 46 -7.14 -1.48 9.14
C ASP A 46 -5.80 -0.95 8.59
N GLY A 47 -5.73 -0.64 7.28
CA GLY A 47 -4.52 -0.11 6.62
C GLY A 47 -3.53 -1.18 6.16
N THR A 48 -3.79 -2.46 6.42
CA THR A 48 -3.10 -3.56 5.73
C THR A 48 -3.60 -3.72 4.30
N ALA A 49 -2.75 -4.29 3.45
CA ALA A 49 -3.09 -4.66 2.10
C ALA A 49 -2.51 -6.02 1.74
N THR A 50 -3.16 -6.74 0.83
CA THR A 50 -2.61 -7.96 0.24
C THR A 50 -2.18 -7.64 -1.19
N LEU A 51 -0.88 -7.73 -1.44
CA LEU A 51 -0.29 -7.61 -2.77
C LEU A 51 -0.28 -8.98 -3.44
N LEU A 52 -0.74 -9.02 -4.68
CA LEU A 52 -0.74 -10.19 -5.55
C LEU A 52 -0.21 -9.78 -6.92
N HIS A 53 0.94 -10.31 -7.31
CA HIS A 53 1.56 -10.13 -8.61
C HIS A 53 1.59 -11.47 -9.35
N VAL A 54 0.82 -11.54 -10.43
CA VAL A 54 0.74 -12.72 -11.30
C VAL A 54 1.18 -12.32 -12.69
N VAL A 55 2.10 -13.09 -13.27
CA VAL A 55 2.61 -12.85 -14.62
C VAL A 55 2.33 -14.10 -15.46
N SER A 56 1.63 -13.91 -16.59
CA SER A 56 1.38 -14.99 -17.57
C SER A 56 2.22 -14.77 -18.82
N GLN A 57 3.54 -14.61 -18.66
CA GLN A 57 4.46 -14.72 -19.80
C GLN A 57 4.46 -16.15 -20.39
N HIS A 58 4.05 -17.16 -19.59
CA HIS A 58 3.90 -18.56 -19.98
C HIS A 58 2.53 -19.12 -19.56
N LEU A 59 2.06 -20.17 -20.25
CA LEU A 59 0.92 -20.98 -19.82
C LEU A 59 1.46 -22.25 -19.17
N PRO A 60 1.08 -22.57 -17.91
CA PRO A 60 0.13 -21.87 -17.04
C PRO A 60 0.70 -20.58 -16.39
N PRO A 61 -0.18 -19.63 -15.97
CA PRO A 61 0.22 -18.40 -15.28
C PRO A 61 0.99 -18.69 -13.99
N VAL A 62 2.01 -17.87 -13.70
CA VAL A 62 2.85 -18.02 -12.50
C VAL A 62 2.59 -16.85 -11.56
N GLU A 63 2.27 -17.17 -10.30
CA GLU A 63 2.24 -16.20 -9.21
C GLU A 63 3.70 -15.86 -8.86
N LEU A 64 4.12 -14.63 -9.15
CA LEU A 64 5.46 -14.15 -8.83
C LEU A 64 5.57 -13.79 -7.35
N GLU A 65 4.55 -13.12 -6.84
CA GLU A 65 4.57 -12.64 -5.46
C GLU A 65 3.16 -12.54 -4.90
N ARG A 66 2.95 -13.12 -3.72
CA ARG A 66 1.78 -12.87 -2.90
C ARG A 66 2.23 -12.57 -1.48
N ARG A 67 1.88 -11.37 -0.99
CA ARG A 67 2.37 -10.90 0.31
C ARG A 67 1.35 -10.03 1.01
N GLU A 68 1.30 -10.15 2.33
CA GLU A 68 0.62 -9.18 3.17
C GLU A 68 1.58 -8.02 3.47
N VAL A 69 1.15 -6.83 3.12
CA VAL A 69 1.91 -5.58 3.26
C VAL A 69 1.07 -4.59 4.05
N ARG A 70 1.72 -3.59 4.64
CA ARG A 70 1.09 -2.44 5.29
C ARG A 70 1.35 -1.23 4.43
N LEU A 71 0.33 -0.38 4.33
CA LEU A 71 0.44 0.90 3.66
C LEU A 71 0.96 1.90 4.70
N GLU A 72 2.19 2.35 4.51
CA GLU A 72 2.84 3.34 5.37
C GLU A 72 2.98 4.68 4.63
N PRO A 73 2.93 5.81 5.34
CA PRO A 73 3.11 7.10 4.71
C PRO A 73 4.57 7.23 4.27
N GLY A 74 4.77 7.39 2.96
CA GLY A 74 6.07 7.59 2.35
C GLY A 74 6.44 9.08 2.24
N PRO A 75 7.70 9.37 1.85
CA PRO A 75 8.12 10.73 1.54
C PRO A 75 7.33 11.28 0.34
N GLU A 76 7.19 12.60 0.27
CA GLU A 76 6.55 13.30 -0.86
C GLU A 76 5.09 12.89 -1.14
N GLY A 77 4.35 12.41 -0.13
CA GLY A 77 2.96 11.99 -0.30
C GLY A 77 2.79 10.64 -1.01
N ARG A 78 3.85 9.83 -1.05
CA ARG A 78 3.82 8.44 -1.53
C ARG A 78 3.27 7.50 -0.45
N VAL A 79 2.92 6.29 -0.86
CA VAL A 79 2.47 5.21 0.03
C VAL A 79 3.45 4.07 -0.10
N CYS A 80 4.19 3.76 0.95
CA CYS A 80 5.17 2.68 0.95
C CYS A 80 4.58 1.38 1.49
N LEU A 81 5.00 0.26 0.91
CA LEU A 81 4.58 -1.10 1.23
C LEU A 81 5.59 -1.71 2.20
N SER A 82 5.11 -2.18 3.35
CA SER A 82 5.93 -2.76 4.42
C SER A 82 5.37 -4.12 4.87
N PRO A 83 6.11 -5.25 4.76
CA PRO A 83 7.46 -5.37 4.22
C PRO A 83 7.54 -5.04 2.71
N GLU A 84 8.73 -4.64 2.27
CA GLU A 84 8.96 -4.26 0.88
C GLU A 84 8.73 -5.44 -0.09
N PRO A 85 8.03 -5.23 -1.21
CA PRO A 85 7.88 -6.23 -2.26
C PRO A 85 9.19 -6.45 -3.02
N GLU A 86 9.40 -7.68 -3.49
CA GLU A 86 10.59 -8.07 -4.24
C GLU A 86 10.45 -7.71 -5.72
N ALA A 87 9.25 -7.87 -6.29
CA ALA A 87 9.01 -7.66 -7.72
C ALA A 87 8.70 -6.19 -8.09
N LEU A 88 8.43 -5.33 -7.10
CA LEU A 88 7.90 -3.98 -7.31
C LEU A 88 8.71 -2.94 -6.54
N GLU A 89 8.59 -1.68 -6.94
CA GLU A 89 9.04 -0.56 -6.13
C GLU A 89 8.22 -0.50 -4.82
N PRO A 90 8.88 -0.29 -3.67
CA PRO A 90 8.22 -0.33 -2.37
C PRO A 90 7.28 0.85 -2.18
N CYS A 91 7.55 2.01 -2.80
CA CYS A 91 6.75 3.22 -2.63
C CYS A 91 5.93 3.54 -3.87
N LEU A 92 4.62 3.53 -3.68
CA LEU A 92 3.59 3.80 -4.69
C LEU A 92 3.20 5.27 -4.70
N THR A 93 2.85 5.80 -5.87
CA THR A 93 2.32 7.17 -5.97
C THR A 93 0.79 7.14 -6.04
N LEU A 94 0.13 7.84 -5.12
CA LEU A 94 -1.32 8.01 -5.16
C LEU A 94 -1.70 8.98 -6.30
N ALA A 95 -2.47 8.49 -7.26
CA ALA A 95 -2.99 9.27 -8.36
C ALA A 95 -4.15 10.16 -7.89
N PRO A 96 -4.39 11.32 -8.54
CA PRO A 96 -5.48 12.23 -8.17
C PRO A 96 -6.88 11.62 -8.32
N ASP A 97 -7.04 10.58 -9.15
CA ASP A 97 -8.30 9.81 -9.28
C ASP A 97 -8.46 8.72 -8.20
N GLY A 98 -7.53 8.65 -7.24
CA GLY A 98 -7.50 7.63 -6.19
C GLY A 98 -6.89 6.30 -6.62
N GLY A 99 -6.34 6.20 -7.84
CA GLY A 99 -5.53 5.06 -8.27
C GLY A 99 -4.15 5.02 -7.61
N LEU A 100 -3.46 3.88 -7.70
CA LEU A 100 -2.09 3.73 -7.22
C LEU A 100 -1.17 3.42 -8.41
N ASN A 101 -0.16 4.26 -8.62
CA ASN A 101 0.90 3.98 -9.58
C ASN A 101 1.98 3.15 -8.91
N VAL A 102 2.17 1.95 -9.43
CA VAL A 102 3.20 1.01 -8.98
C VAL A 102 4.18 0.80 -10.11
N ARG A 103 5.46 0.68 -9.79
CA ARG A 103 6.49 0.35 -10.78
C ARG A 103 7.04 -1.02 -10.48
N THR A 104 7.26 -1.81 -11.52
CA THR A 104 7.99 -3.07 -11.44
C THR A 104 9.48 -2.77 -11.29
N ARG A 105 10.23 -3.58 -10.53
CA ARG A 105 11.69 -3.46 -10.51
C ARG A 105 12.26 -3.85 -11.89
N GLU A 106 13.35 -3.19 -12.29
CA GLU A 106 13.91 -3.25 -13.65
C GLU A 106 14.24 -4.67 -14.15
N GLU A 107 14.52 -5.62 -13.25
CA GLU A 107 14.80 -7.03 -13.60
C GLU A 107 13.59 -7.79 -14.17
N ASP A 108 12.35 -7.36 -13.91
CA ASP A 108 11.14 -8.11 -14.32
C ASP A 108 10.36 -7.44 -15.47
N ALA A 109 10.43 -6.09 -15.59
CA ALA A 109 9.78 -5.33 -16.67
C ALA A 109 10.20 -3.86 -16.75
N GLU A 110 11.38 -3.50 -17.27
CA GLU A 110 11.75 -2.14 -17.76
C GLU A 110 11.33 -0.90 -16.91
N GLY A 111 11.04 -1.05 -15.61
CA GLY A 111 10.52 0.01 -14.74
C GLY A 111 9.14 0.57 -15.13
N LEU A 112 8.31 -0.15 -15.91
CA LEU A 112 7.09 0.43 -16.46
C LEU A 112 6.02 0.68 -15.37
N PRO A 113 5.42 1.89 -15.33
CA PRO A 113 4.37 2.19 -14.38
C PRO A 113 3.09 1.42 -14.70
N VAL A 114 2.58 0.70 -13.70
CA VAL A 114 1.30 0.03 -13.69
C VAL A 114 0.34 0.86 -12.84
N LEU A 115 -0.73 1.35 -13.47
CA LEU A 115 -1.81 2.01 -12.75
C LEU A 115 -2.78 0.98 -12.19
N LEU A 116 -2.79 0.85 -10.87
CA LEU A 116 -3.81 0.10 -10.14
C LEU A 116 -5.03 0.99 -9.94
N ARG A 117 -6.18 0.56 -10.45
CA ARG A 117 -7.45 1.28 -10.28
C ARG A 117 -8.34 0.52 -9.31
N ARG A 118 -9.02 1.25 -8.44
CA ARG A 118 -10.02 0.66 -7.55
C ARG A 118 -11.14 0.07 -8.41
N GLU A 119 -11.36 -1.22 -8.26
CA GLU A 119 -12.50 -1.89 -8.88
C GLU A 119 -13.78 -1.40 -8.18
N PRO A 120 -14.83 -1.01 -8.93
CA PRO A 120 -16.12 -0.76 -8.33
C PRO A 120 -16.62 -2.06 -7.70
N SER A 121 -16.79 -2.08 -6.38
CA SER A 121 -17.47 -3.21 -5.73
C SER A 121 -18.91 -3.31 -6.27
N PRO A 122 -19.37 -4.51 -6.64
CA PRO A 122 -20.74 -4.74 -7.08
C PRO A 122 -21.78 -4.42 -5.99
#